data_AF-A0A060SUV4-F1
#
_entry.id   AF-A0A060SUV4-F1
#
_cell.length_a   1.000
_cell.length_b   1.000
_cell.length_c   1.000
_cell.angle_alpha   90.00
_cell.angle_beta   90.00
_cell.angle_gamma   90.00
#
_symmetry.space_group_name_H-M   'P 1'
#
loop_
_entity.id
_entity.type
_entity.pdbx_description
1 polymer ?
#
loop_
_entity_poly.entity_id
_entity_poly.type
_entity_poly.pdbx_seq_one_letter_code
_entity_poly.pdbx_strand_id
1 'polypeptide(L)'
;MLLLRCKICLDTMGSGSTPMATQCGHIYCLDCATFHFSQADPFCAVCRKPQTLENMIRLFTDSEEDSTDGNGAVGHVDEQISSSPVSVMSIERAGQDAALHDNQAQITRLKNEVQIARAAETAARLQLDGHRRALRRAEKQIAAKEAELQAQQERYEEIYQQCVVATEDATRQRVRSAKLLNDLEEMSEEIQKWKEHAAKAKRKQYYALKNEVKDMKQAARAGSSYDHRRSGSDDLEVI
;
A
#
# COMPACT_ATOMS: atom_id res chain seq x y z
N MET A 1 -11.09 36.85 13.88
CA MET A 1 -11.96 35.67 13.73
C MET A 1 -11.09 34.43 13.78
N LEU A 2 -11.30 33.53 14.74
CA LEU A 2 -10.60 32.25 14.80
C LEU A 2 -11.22 31.31 13.76
N LEU A 3 -10.46 30.94 12.73
CA LEU A 3 -10.90 29.95 11.74
C LEU A 3 -10.74 28.56 12.33
N LEU A 4 -11.85 27.94 12.73
CA LEU A 4 -11.84 26.56 13.22
C LEU A 4 -11.75 25.60 12.02
N ARG A 5 -10.88 24.59 12.13
CA ARG A 5 -10.64 23.59 11.08
C ARG A 5 -10.90 22.19 11.62
N CYS A 6 -11.72 21.40 10.94
CA CYS A 6 -12.00 20.02 11.34
C CYS A 6 -10.73 19.17 11.24
N LYS A 7 -10.44 18.33 12.25
CA LYS A 7 -9.24 17.47 12.25
C LYS A 7 -9.35 16.20 11.40
N ILE A 8 -10.54 15.88 10.88
CA ILE A 8 -10.76 14.71 10.02
C ILE A 8 -10.74 15.12 8.54
N CYS A 9 -11.69 15.94 8.09
CA CYS A 9 -11.74 16.36 6.68
C CYS A 9 -10.75 17.49 6.35
N LEU A 10 -10.18 18.16 7.37
CA LEU A 10 -9.29 19.31 7.19
C LEU A 10 -9.96 20.50 6.49
N ASP A 11 -11.29 20.59 6.52
CA ASP A 11 -12.02 21.76 6.01
C ASP A 11 -12.15 22.85 7.08
N THR A 12 -12.19 24.09 6.62
CA THR A 12 -12.48 25.27 7.44
C THR A 12 -13.97 25.33 7.69
N MET A 13 -14.38 25.36 8.96
CA MET A 13 -15.78 25.40 9.36
C MET A 13 -16.31 26.83 9.23
N GLY A 14 -17.15 27.05 8.22
CA GLY A 14 -17.87 28.30 8.01
C GLY A 14 -19.29 28.24 8.57
N SER A 15 -20.12 29.22 8.21
CA SER A 15 -21.49 29.40 8.71
C SER A 15 -22.42 28.21 8.47
N GLY A 16 -22.11 27.33 7.51
CA GLY A 16 -22.93 26.16 7.17
C GLY A 16 -22.61 24.89 7.97
N SER A 17 -21.51 24.87 8.73
CA SER A 17 -21.07 23.68 9.45
C SER A 17 -21.09 23.93 10.95
N THR A 18 -21.80 23.08 11.70
CA THR A 18 -21.79 23.14 13.16
C THR A 18 -20.50 22.53 13.71
N PRO A 19 -19.64 23.31 14.39
CA PRO A 19 -18.45 22.78 15.05
C PRO A 19 -18.81 22.00 16.32
N MET A 20 -18.14 20.87 16.53
CA MET A 20 -18.27 20.02 17.73
C MET A 20 -16.89 19.78 18.35
N ALA A 21 -16.81 19.92 19.67
CA ALA A 21 -15.60 19.68 20.44
C ALA A 21 -15.73 18.42 21.31
N THR A 22 -14.66 17.63 21.37
CA THR A 22 -14.52 16.55 22.35
C THR A 22 -14.18 17.11 23.73
N GLN A 23 -14.37 16.33 24.80
CA GLN A 23 -13.97 16.73 26.16
C GLN A 23 -12.46 17.00 26.29
N CYS A 24 -11.66 16.42 25.40
CA CYS A 24 -10.22 16.65 25.33
C CYS A 24 -9.81 17.89 24.51
N GLY A 25 -10.77 18.68 23.98
CA GLY A 25 -10.54 19.96 23.31
C GLY A 25 -10.31 19.89 21.79
N HIS A 26 -10.43 18.72 21.15
CA HIS A 26 -10.29 18.60 19.69
C HIS A 26 -11.62 18.82 18.98
N ILE A 27 -11.57 19.55 17.86
CA ILE A 27 -12.73 20.07 17.14
C ILE A 27 -12.93 19.35 15.79
N TYR A 28 -14.19 19.05 15.49
CA TYR A 28 -14.66 18.36 14.29
C TYR A 28 -15.89 19.09 13.72
N CYS A 29 -16.18 18.96 12.42
CA CYS A 29 -17.51 19.32 11.92
C CYS A 29 -18.51 18.23 12.31
N LEU A 30 -19.80 18.60 12.40
CA LEU A 30 -20.90 17.69 12.77
C LEU A 30 -20.87 16.38 11.96
N ASP A 31 -20.74 16.44 10.64
CA ASP A 31 -20.76 15.25 9.79
C ASP A 31 -19.62 14.27 10.11
N CYS A 32 -18.39 14.79 10.25
CA CYS A 32 -17.24 13.97 10.62
C CYS A 32 -17.35 13.42 12.04
N ALA A 33 -17.93 14.20 12.97
CA ALA A 33 -18.16 13.77 14.33
C ALA A 33 -19.18 12.61 14.38
N THR A 34 -20.35 12.78 13.78
CA THR A 34 -21.39 11.74 13.74
C THR A 34 -20.88 10.46 13.08
N PHE A 35 -20.16 10.57 11.97
CA PHE A 35 -19.58 9.41 11.31
C PHE A 35 -18.54 8.69 12.19
N HIS A 36 -17.56 9.42 12.72
CA HIS A 36 -16.44 8.82 13.46
C HIS A 36 -16.86 8.27 14.84
N PHE A 37 -17.72 8.99 15.57
CA PHE A 37 -18.12 8.62 16.93
C PHE A 37 -19.36 7.71 17.00
N SER A 38 -19.89 7.24 15.85
CA SER A 38 -20.95 6.22 15.77
C SER A 38 -20.44 4.77 15.82
N GLN A 39 -19.12 4.59 15.84
CA GLN A 39 -18.47 3.27 15.89
C GLN A 39 -18.59 2.64 17.30
N ALA A 40 -18.40 1.32 17.39
CA ALA A 40 -18.57 0.56 18.64
C ALA A 40 -17.58 0.93 19.76
N ASP A 41 -16.37 1.40 19.41
CA ASP A 41 -15.38 1.88 20.37
C ASP A 41 -14.82 3.24 19.91
N PRO A 42 -15.56 4.34 20.14
CA PRO A 42 -15.22 5.62 19.58
C PRO A 42 -14.14 6.33 20.42
N PHE A 43 -13.09 6.81 19.76
CA PHE A 43 -11.98 7.55 20.38
C PHE A 43 -11.66 8.82 19.61
N CYS A 44 -11.13 9.83 20.31
CA CYS A 44 -10.67 11.07 19.68
C CYS A 44 -9.61 10.78 18.61
N ALA A 45 -9.80 11.29 17.38
CA ALA A 45 -8.88 11.07 16.27
C ALA A 45 -7.46 11.63 16.50
N VAL A 46 -7.33 12.61 17.41
CA VAL A 46 -6.05 13.28 17.69
C VAL A 46 -5.31 12.66 18.88
N CYS A 47 -5.95 12.58 20.06
CA CYS A 47 -5.29 12.12 21.28
C CYS A 47 -5.69 10.72 21.74
N ARG A 48 -6.56 10.03 20.98
CA ARG A 48 -7.02 8.65 21.23
C ARG A 48 -7.73 8.43 22.58
N LYS A 49 -8.11 9.49 23.30
CA LYS A 49 -8.95 9.35 24.50
C LYS A 49 -10.35 8.82 24.10
N PRO A 50 -10.91 7.82 24.81
CA PRO A 50 -12.27 7.34 24.58
C PRO A 50 -13.28 8.50 24.68
N GLN A 51 -14.18 8.58 23.70
CA GLN A 51 -15.16 9.66 23.58
C GLN A 51 -16.38 9.11 22.84
N THR A 52 -17.58 9.35 23.36
CA THR A 52 -18.84 9.04 22.66
C THR A 52 -19.43 10.28 22.02
N LEU A 53 -20.32 10.11 21.03
CA LEU A 53 -21.00 11.23 20.38
C LEU A 53 -21.80 12.08 21.38
N GLU A 54 -22.43 11.44 22.36
CA GLU A 54 -23.19 12.09 23.44
C GLU A 54 -22.32 13.00 24.33
N ASN A 55 -21.03 12.68 24.45
CA ASN A 55 -20.07 13.44 25.27
C ASN A 55 -19.47 14.64 24.53
N MET A 56 -19.84 14.87 23.27
CA MET A 56 -19.34 15.99 22.49
C MET A 56 -20.13 17.28 22.76
N ILE A 57 -19.39 18.38 22.83
CA ILE A 57 -19.92 19.71 23.11
C ILE A 57 -20.12 20.45 21.78
N ARG A 58 -21.37 20.82 21.48
CA ARG A 58 -21.67 21.70 20.34
C ARG A 58 -21.17 23.10 20.65
N LEU A 59 -20.35 23.67 19.76
CA LEU A 59 -19.86 25.03 19.90
C LEU A 59 -20.78 25.97 19.12
N PHE A 60 -21.26 27.02 19.77
CA PHE A 60 -22.00 28.11 19.12
C PHE A 60 -21.02 29.24 18.85
N THR A 61 -20.87 29.61 17.58
CA THR A 61 -20.14 30.80 17.18
C THR A 61 -21.11 31.96 17.13
N ASP A 62 -20.78 33.10 17.73
CA ASP A 62 -21.59 34.34 17.74
C ASP A 62 -21.63 34.99 16.35
N SER A 63 -22.13 34.27 15.34
CA SER A 63 -22.44 34.80 14.02
C SER A 63 -23.88 35.27 14.07
N GLU A 64 -24.03 36.57 14.22
CA GLU A 64 -25.27 37.32 14.45
C GLU A 64 -26.41 36.89 13.51
N GLU A 65 -27.44 36.23 14.07
CA GLU A 65 -28.76 36.10 13.44
C GLU A 65 -29.53 37.40 13.67
N ASP A 66 -29.17 38.46 12.93
CA ASP A 66 -29.92 39.71 12.92
C ASP A 66 -30.82 39.72 11.67
N SER A 67 -31.96 39.03 11.76
CA SER A 67 -32.98 39.05 10.70
C SER A 67 -34.38 38.88 11.30
N THR A 68 -34.90 40.02 11.75
CA THR A 68 -36.26 40.53 11.45
C THR A 68 -37.46 39.64 11.76
N ASP A 69 -38.18 39.96 12.84
CA ASP A 69 -39.65 39.95 12.86
C ASP A 69 -40.19 40.88 13.96
N GLY A 70 -40.71 42.03 13.55
CA GLY A 70 -41.21 43.08 14.45
C GLY A 70 -42.02 44.15 13.73
N ASN A 71 -43.01 43.74 12.91
CA ASN A 71 -43.92 44.66 12.25
C ASN A 71 -45.18 44.89 13.11
N GLY A 72 -45.09 45.80 14.08
CA GLY A 72 -46.22 46.29 14.88
C GLY A 72 -46.87 47.52 14.25
N ALA A 73 -47.90 47.33 13.42
CA ALA A 73 -48.76 48.39 12.92
C ALA A 73 -50.13 48.29 13.60
N VAL A 74 -50.35 49.09 14.65
CA VAL A 74 -51.65 49.25 15.32
C VAL A 74 -52.36 50.45 14.69
N GLY A 75 -53.38 50.17 13.87
CA GLY A 75 -54.24 51.15 13.22
C GLY A 75 -55.70 50.98 13.63
N HIS A 76 -56.15 51.95 14.41
CA HIS A 76 -57.50 52.42 14.72
C HIS A 76 -58.60 52.24 13.65
N VAL A 77 -59.80 51.77 14.05
CA VAL A 77 -61.10 52.36 13.64
C VAL A 77 -62.27 51.91 14.54
N ASP A 78 -63.11 52.88 14.93
CA ASP A 78 -64.42 52.76 15.59
C ASP A 78 -65.49 52.26 14.61
N GLU A 79 -66.36 51.34 15.04
CA GLU A 79 -67.48 50.82 14.25
C GLU A 79 -68.83 51.19 14.89
N GLN A 80 -69.51 52.16 14.27
CA GLN A 80 -70.88 52.59 14.58
C GLN A 80 -71.90 51.61 13.98
N ILE A 81 -72.69 50.98 14.86
CA ILE A 81 -73.80 50.08 14.49
C ILE A 81 -75.01 50.92 14.08
N SER A 82 -75.37 50.86 12.79
CA SER A 82 -76.60 51.43 12.24
C SER A 82 -77.55 50.30 11.82
N SER A 83 -78.68 50.22 12.52
CA SER A 83 -79.73 49.21 12.35
C SER A 83 -80.74 49.63 11.28
N SER A 84 -80.73 48.96 10.13
CA SER A 84 -81.81 49.02 9.13
C SER A 84 -82.18 47.59 8.67
N PRO A 85 -83.47 47.31 8.38
CA PRO A 85 -83.96 45.95 8.15
C PRO A 85 -83.44 45.40 6.82
N VAL A 86 -82.70 44.28 6.91
CA VAL A 86 -82.04 43.61 5.78
C VAL A 86 -83.04 42.75 5.01
N SER A 87 -83.09 42.93 3.69
CA SER A 87 -83.89 42.13 2.75
C SER A 87 -83.27 40.75 2.54
N VAL A 88 -84.09 39.70 2.67
CA VAL A 88 -83.68 38.27 2.66
C VAL A 88 -82.98 37.85 1.36
N MET A 89 -83.34 38.43 0.20
CA MET A 89 -82.69 38.11 -1.08
C MET A 89 -81.26 38.64 -1.21
N SER A 90 -80.89 39.66 -0.43
CA SER A 90 -79.51 40.16 -0.39
C SER A 90 -78.59 39.24 0.40
N ILE A 91 -79.14 38.47 1.35
CA ILE A 91 -78.40 37.55 2.22
C ILE A 91 -77.97 36.31 1.44
N GLU A 92 -78.86 35.75 0.61
CA GLU A 92 -78.55 34.57 -0.22
C GLU A 92 -77.46 34.88 -1.26
N ARG A 93 -77.51 36.06 -1.88
CA ARG A 93 -76.51 36.49 -2.86
C ARG A 93 -75.15 36.75 -2.20
N ALA A 94 -75.14 37.39 -1.03
CA ALA A 94 -73.93 37.58 -0.25
C ALA A 94 -73.29 36.23 0.19
N GLY A 95 -74.11 35.22 0.50
CA GLY A 95 -73.62 33.88 0.82
C GLY A 95 -72.96 33.16 -0.36
N GLN A 96 -73.53 33.31 -1.57
CA GLN A 96 -72.94 32.75 -2.79
C GLN A 96 -71.62 33.43 -3.17
N ASP A 97 -71.54 34.76 -3.05
CA ASP A 97 -70.33 35.52 -3.33
C ASP A 97 -69.21 35.20 -2.32
N ALA A 98 -69.54 35.01 -1.03
CA ALA A 98 -68.59 34.58 -0.01
C ALA A 98 -68.02 33.19 -0.32
N ALA A 99 -68.88 32.23 -0.69
CA ALA A 99 -68.43 30.89 -1.07
C ALA A 99 -67.54 30.89 -2.32
N LEU A 100 -67.85 31.74 -3.31
CA LEU A 100 -66.99 31.90 -4.50
C LEU A 100 -65.63 32.49 -4.14
N HIS A 101 -65.59 33.50 -3.27
CA HIS A 101 -64.34 34.11 -2.81
C HIS A 101 -63.47 33.10 -2.05
N ASP A 102 -64.06 32.29 -1.16
CA ASP A 102 -63.36 31.24 -0.41
C ASP A 102 -62.79 30.16 -1.34
N ASN A 103 -63.59 29.72 -2.32
CA ASN A 103 -63.14 28.79 -3.35
C ASN A 103 -61.98 29.37 -4.18
N GLN A 104 -62.07 30.65 -4.56
CA GLN A 104 -61.01 31.33 -5.30
C GLN A 104 -59.70 31.43 -4.50
N ALA A 105 -59.80 31.71 -3.20
CA ALA A 105 -58.66 31.71 -2.29
C ALA A 105 -58.06 30.31 -2.15
N GLN A 106 -58.89 29.26 -2.03
CA GLN A 106 -58.43 27.88 -2.00
C GLN A 106 -57.73 27.46 -3.30
N ILE A 107 -58.28 27.81 -4.47
CA ILE A 107 -57.65 27.54 -5.77
C ILE A 107 -56.28 28.21 -5.86
N THR A 108 -56.16 29.45 -5.37
CA THR A 108 -54.89 30.18 -5.38
C THR A 108 -53.85 29.52 -4.48
N ARG A 109 -54.24 29.06 -3.28
CA ARG A 109 -53.37 28.29 -2.38
C ARG A 109 -52.89 26.99 -3.02
N LEU A 110 -53.80 26.20 -3.57
CA LEU A 110 -53.46 24.94 -4.24
C LEU A 110 -52.54 25.16 -5.45
N LYS A 111 -52.73 26.23 -6.22
CA LYS A 111 -51.83 26.59 -7.32
C LYS A 111 -50.41 26.87 -6.83
N ASN A 112 -50.27 27.63 -5.75
CA ASN A 112 -48.97 27.91 -5.15
C ASN A 112 -48.31 26.65 -4.61
N GLU A 113 -49.05 25.79 -3.92
CA GLU A 113 -48.56 24.50 -3.42
C GLU A 113 -48.07 23.59 -4.56
N VAL A 114 -48.85 23.48 -5.65
CA VAL A 114 -48.45 22.69 -6.83
C VAL A 114 -47.19 23.29 -7.49
N GLN A 115 -47.06 24.61 -7.54
CA GLN A 115 -45.87 25.26 -8.09
C GLN A 115 -44.63 24.98 -7.23
N ILE A 116 -44.75 25.06 -5.91
CA ILE A 116 -43.68 24.72 -4.96
C ILE A 116 -43.30 23.25 -5.11
N ALA A 117 -44.28 22.35 -5.17
CA ALA A 117 -44.04 20.92 -5.34
C ALA A 117 -43.29 20.61 -6.64
N ARG A 118 -43.64 21.26 -7.76
CA ARG A 118 -42.93 21.11 -9.05
C ARG A 118 -41.49 21.63 -8.99
N ALA A 119 -41.26 22.75 -8.31
CA ALA A 119 -39.92 23.28 -8.12
C ALA A 119 -39.07 22.31 -7.27
N ALA A 120 -39.62 21.78 -6.18
CA ALA A 120 -38.98 20.78 -5.34
C ALA A 120 -38.68 19.48 -6.10
N GLU A 121 -39.62 18.99 -6.91
CA GLU A 121 -39.42 17.80 -7.76
C GLU A 121 -38.27 18.02 -8.75
N THR A 122 -38.22 19.18 -9.40
CA THR A 122 -37.14 19.53 -10.34
C THR A 122 -35.78 19.59 -9.64
N ALA A 123 -35.72 20.18 -8.44
CA ALA A 123 -34.51 20.22 -7.64
C ALA A 123 -34.03 18.81 -7.25
N ALA A 124 -34.95 17.95 -6.79
CA ALA A 124 -34.64 16.56 -6.44
C ALA A 124 -34.11 15.77 -7.66
N ARG A 125 -34.69 15.96 -8.86
CA ARG A 125 -34.19 15.33 -10.10
C ARG A 125 -32.77 15.76 -10.41
N LEU A 126 -32.46 17.05 -10.32
CA LEU A 126 -31.10 17.56 -10.54
C LEU A 126 -30.09 16.99 -9.53
N GLN A 127 -30.49 16.83 -8.27
CA GLN A 127 -29.66 16.18 -7.25
C GLN A 127 -29.39 14.71 -7.59
N LEU A 128 -30.42 13.94 -7.95
CA LEU A 128 -30.26 12.54 -8.37
C LEU A 128 -29.34 12.40 -9.58
N ASP A 129 -29.45 13.29 -10.56
CA ASP A 129 -28.54 13.32 -11.72
C ASP A 129 -27.11 13.71 -11.34
N GLY A 130 -26.95 14.58 -10.33
CA GLY A 130 -25.67 14.85 -9.68
C GLY A 130 -25.05 13.58 -9.09
N HIS A 131 -25.79 12.87 -8.24
CA HIS A 131 -25.34 11.62 -7.61
C HIS A 131 -25.03 10.53 -8.64
N ARG A 132 -25.85 10.37 -9.68
CA ARG A 132 -25.60 9.41 -10.77
C ARG A 132 -24.32 9.71 -11.54
N ARG A 133 -23.97 10.99 -11.73
CA ARG A 133 -22.69 11.37 -12.35
C ARG A 133 -21.52 11.09 -11.42
N ALA A 134 -21.66 11.36 -10.13
CA ALA A 134 -20.63 11.03 -9.14
C ALA A 134 -20.38 9.52 -9.07
N LEU A 135 -21.44 8.72 -9.03
CA LEU A 135 -21.36 7.25 -9.00
C LEU A 135 -20.61 6.71 -10.22
N ARG A 136 -20.95 7.16 -11.44
CA ARG A 136 -20.25 6.76 -12.67
C ARG A 136 -18.75 7.12 -12.66
N ARG A 137 -18.37 8.25 -12.04
CA ARG A 137 -16.94 8.60 -11.88
C ARG A 137 -16.25 7.66 -10.89
N ALA A 138 -16.91 7.33 -9.79
CA ALA A 138 -16.40 6.38 -8.81
C ALA A 138 -16.24 4.98 -9.40
N GLU A 139 -17.24 4.48 -10.14
CA GLU A 139 -17.17 3.20 -10.86
C GLU A 139 -15.99 3.17 -11.85
N LYS A 140 -15.78 4.26 -12.60
CA LYS A 140 -14.62 4.36 -13.51
C LYS A 140 -13.29 4.35 -12.76
N GLN A 141 -13.22 4.96 -11.58
CA GLN A 141 -12.01 4.93 -10.74
C GLN A 141 -11.75 3.54 -10.18
N ILE A 142 -12.81 2.83 -9.73
CA ILE A 142 -12.71 1.44 -9.26
C ILE A 142 -12.19 0.55 -10.38
N ALA A 143 -12.80 0.61 -11.58
CA ALA A 143 -12.36 -0.18 -12.73
C ALA A 143 -10.89 0.11 -13.13
N ALA A 144 -10.46 1.38 -13.06
CA ALA A 144 -9.07 1.74 -13.31
C ALA A 144 -8.11 1.16 -12.26
N LYS A 145 -8.52 1.12 -11.00
CA LYS A 145 -7.73 0.54 -9.90
C LYS A 145 -7.68 -0.98 -9.96
N GLU A 146 -8.76 -1.63 -10.37
CA GLU A 146 -8.78 -3.07 -10.62
C GLU A 146 -7.84 -3.46 -11.76
N ALA A 147 -7.85 -2.70 -12.86
CA ALA A 147 -6.90 -2.91 -13.96
C ALA A 147 -5.44 -2.69 -13.54
N GLU A 148 -5.17 -1.68 -12.71
CA GLU A 148 -3.84 -1.43 -12.15
C GLU A 148 -3.38 -2.59 -11.26
N LEU A 149 -4.27 -3.12 -10.42
CA LEU A 149 -3.99 -4.26 -9.54
C LEU A 149 -3.71 -5.53 -10.34
N GLN A 150 -4.50 -5.80 -11.39
CA GLN A 150 -4.27 -6.94 -12.28
C GLN A 150 -2.90 -6.84 -12.96
N ALA A 151 -2.54 -5.67 -13.50
CA ALA A 151 -1.23 -5.47 -14.11
C ALA A 151 -0.07 -5.62 -13.10
N GLN A 152 -0.30 -5.32 -11.82
CA GLN A 152 0.68 -5.61 -10.76
C GLN A 152 0.82 -7.10 -10.47
N GLN A 153 -0.29 -7.85 -10.46
CA GLN A 153 -0.28 -9.31 -10.27
C GLN A 153 0.48 -10.01 -11.40
N GLU A 154 0.21 -9.65 -12.66
CA GLU A 154 0.92 -10.19 -13.82
C GLU A 154 2.44 -9.94 -13.73
N ARG A 155 2.86 -8.72 -13.37
CA ARG A 155 4.28 -8.41 -13.13
C ARG A 155 4.90 -9.23 -12.00
N TYR A 156 4.16 -9.46 -10.92
CA TYR A 156 4.66 -10.28 -9.81
C TYR A 156 4.85 -11.74 -10.23
N GLU A 157 3.92 -12.29 -11.01
CA GLU A 157 4.01 -13.65 -11.54
C GLU A 157 5.21 -13.82 -12.49
N GLU A 158 5.46 -12.83 -13.37
CA GLU A 158 6.64 -12.83 -14.23
C GLU A 158 7.96 -12.84 -13.43
N ILE A 159 8.07 -11.97 -12.42
CA ILE A 159 9.25 -11.93 -11.54
C ILE A 159 9.42 -13.24 -10.79
N TYR A 160 8.32 -13.82 -10.29
CA TYR A 160 8.35 -15.11 -9.61
C TYR A 160 8.89 -16.22 -10.54
N GLN A 161 8.40 -16.30 -11.78
CA GLN A 161 8.88 -17.26 -12.78
C GLN A 161 10.37 -17.07 -13.09
N GLN A 162 10.83 -15.82 -13.23
CA GLN A 162 12.25 -15.52 -13.46
C GLN A 162 13.13 -15.98 -12.29
N CYS A 163 12.68 -15.78 -11.05
CA CYS A 163 13.38 -16.27 -9.86
C CYS A 163 13.48 -17.80 -9.85
N VAL A 164 12.40 -18.51 -10.22
CA VAL A 164 12.42 -19.98 -10.31
C VAL A 164 13.49 -20.43 -11.32
N VAL A 165 13.46 -19.91 -12.56
CA VAL A 165 14.45 -20.26 -13.58
C VAL A 165 15.87 -19.95 -13.13
N ALA A 166 16.11 -18.77 -12.55
CA ALA A 166 17.43 -18.38 -12.05
C ALA A 166 17.94 -19.32 -10.94
N THR A 167 17.07 -19.77 -10.03
CA THR A 167 17.46 -20.72 -8.98
C THR A 167 17.77 -22.12 -9.51
N GLU A 168 17.05 -22.58 -10.54
CA GLU A 168 17.35 -23.83 -11.23
C GLU A 168 18.70 -23.74 -11.95
N ASP A 169 18.96 -22.66 -12.67
CA ASP A 169 20.22 -22.44 -13.39
C ASP A 169 21.42 -22.36 -12.44
N ALA A 170 21.27 -21.64 -11.32
CA ALA A 170 22.29 -21.59 -10.27
C ALA A 170 22.57 -23.00 -9.70
N THR A 171 21.53 -23.83 -9.56
CA THR A 171 21.68 -25.22 -9.11
C THR A 171 22.41 -26.07 -10.15
N ARG A 172 22.06 -25.96 -11.44
CA ARG A 172 22.79 -26.63 -12.53
C ARG A 172 24.25 -26.19 -12.58
N GLN A 173 24.53 -24.91 -12.38
CA GLN A 173 25.89 -24.38 -12.34
C GLN A 173 26.69 -24.95 -11.16
N ARG A 174 26.09 -25.02 -9.96
CA ARG A 174 26.74 -25.65 -8.79
C ARG A 174 27.10 -27.11 -9.07
N VAL A 175 26.19 -27.88 -9.67
CA VAL A 175 26.46 -29.29 -10.03
C VAL A 175 27.60 -29.40 -11.04
N ARG A 176 27.61 -28.55 -12.09
CA ARG A 176 28.71 -28.50 -13.07
C ARG A 176 30.05 -28.15 -12.42
N SER A 177 30.08 -27.15 -11.55
CA SER A 177 31.30 -26.76 -10.84
C SER A 177 31.80 -27.87 -9.90
N ALA A 178 30.89 -28.54 -9.19
CA ALA A 178 31.25 -29.68 -8.33
C ALA A 178 31.87 -30.83 -9.12
N LYS A 179 31.32 -31.14 -10.30
CA LYS A 179 31.90 -32.13 -11.21
C LYS A 179 33.30 -31.75 -11.65
N LEU A 180 33.51 -30.50 -12.09
CA LEU A 180 34.84 -30.03 -12.50
C LEU A 180 35.86 -30.09 -11.35
N LEU A 181 35.45 -29.78 -10.12
CA LEU A 181 36.32 -29.90 -8.95
C LEU A 181 36.71 -31.36 -8.68
N ASN A 182 35.76 -32.28 -8.79
CA ASN A 182 36.02 -33.72 -8.66
C ASN A 182 37.00 -34.21 -9.75
N ASP A 183 36.79 -33.81 -11.01
CA ASP A 183 37.68 -34.16 -12.12
C ASP A 183 39.11 -33.63 -11.91
N LEU A 184 39.25 -32.41 -11.34
CA LEU A 184 40.55 -31.84 -10.98
C LEU A 184 41.23 -32.59 -9.83
N GLU A 185 40.45 -33.04 -8.84
CA GLU A 185 40.95 -33.85 -7.74
C GLU A 185 41.45 -35.22 -8.23
N GLU A 186 40.67 -35.91 -9.06
CA GLU A 186 41.06 -37.17 -9.69
C GLU A 186 42.37 -37.02 -10.51
N MET A 187 42.47 -35.98 -11.34
CA MET A 187 43.71 -35.70 -12.10
C MET A 187 44.89 -35.40 -11.17
N SER A 188 44.68 -34.69 -10.06
CA SER A 188 45.73 -34.41 -9.07
C SER A 188 46.25 -35.70 -8.43
N GLU A 189 45.35 -36.61 -8.06
CA GLU A 189 45.70 -37.94 -7.55
C GLU A 189 46.47 -38.77 -8.58
N GLU A 190 46.04 -38.76 -9.83
CA GLU A 190 46.75 -39.43 -10.93
C GLU A 190 48.17 -38.88 -11.08
N ILE A 191 48.33 -37.56 -11.15
CA ILE A 191 49.64 -36.91 -11.22
C ILE A 191 50.52 -37.34 -10.05
N GLN A 192 49.96 -37.45 -8.84
CA GLN A 192 50.69 -37.92 -7.67
C GLN A 192 51.13 -39.39 -7.81
N LYS A 193 50.24 -40.28 -8.28
CA LYS A 193 50.58 -41.67 -8.59
C LYS A 193 51.71 -41.74 -9.63
N TRP A 194 51.62 -40.97 -10.72
CA TRP A 194 52.67 -40.90 -11.74
C TRP A 194 54.02 -40.43 -11.18
N LYS A 195 54.02 -39.41 -10.29
CA LYS A 195 55.24 -38.95 -9.61
C LYS A 195 55.87 -40.05 -8.76
N GLU A 196 55.07 -40.78 -7.99
CA GLU A 196 55.53 -41.89 -7.15
C GLU A 196 56.09 -43.04 -7.99
N HIS A 197 55.41 -43.41 -9.07
CA HIS A 197 55.87 -44.41 -10.03
C HIS A 197 57.20 -44.01 -10.67
N ALA A 198 57.31 -42.77 -11.14
CA ALA A 198 58.55 -42.24 -11.71
C ALA A 198 59.70 -42.25 -10.68
N ALA A 199 59.42 -41.86 -9.43
CA ALA A 199 60.41 -41.91 -8.35
C ALA A 199 60.85 -43.34 -8.04
N LYS A 200 59.92 -44.30 -7.99
CA LYS A 200 60.22 -45.73 -7.79
C LYS A 200 61.06 -46.30 -8.93
N ALA A 201 60.74 -45.96 -10.18
CA ALA A 201 61.51 -46.37 -11.36
C ALA A 201 62.94 -45.81 -11.33
N LYS A 202 63.09 -44.52 -11.02
CA LYS A 202 64.41 -43.88 -10.84
C LYS A 202 65.23 -44.55 -9.75
N ARG A 203 64.63 -44.85 -8.58
CA ARG A 203 65.29 -45.59 -7.51
C ARG A 203 65.76 -46.96 -7.98
N LYS A 204 64.90 -47.72 -8.67
CA LYS A 204 65.26 -49.05 -9.21
C LYS A 204 66.44 -48.97 -10.18
N GLN A 205 66.42 -48.03 -11.11
CA GLN A 205 67.51 -47.80 -12.06
C GLN A 205 68.81 -47.40 -11.35
N TYR A 206 68.74 -46.48 -10.38
CA TYR A 206 69.90 -46.07 -9.59
C TYR A 206 70.54 -47.26 -8.86
N TYR A 207 69.75 -48.11 -8.20
CA TYR A 207 70.29 -49.28 -7.50
C TYR A 207 70.85 -50.34 -8.46
N ALA A 208 70.24 -50.55 -9.63
CA ALA A 208 70.77 -51.43 -10.65
C ALA A 208 72.15 -50.97 -11.12
N LEU A 209 72.27 -49.71 -11.54
CA LEU A 209 73.55 -49.10 -11.96
C LEU A 209 74.59 -49.11 -10.82
N LYS A 210 74.17 -48.85 -9.58
CA LYS A 210 75.06 -48.90 -8.41
C LYS A 210 75.61 -50.30 -8.17
N ASN A 211 74.78 -51.33 -8.34
CA ASN A 211 75.21 -52.72 -8.21
C ASN A 211 76.15 -53.11 -9.36
N GLU A 212 75.83 -52.77 -10.61
CA GLU A 212 76.71 -52.99 -11.76
C GLU A 212 78.10 -52.36 -11.56
N VAL A 213 78.15 -51.11 -11.06
CA VAL A 213 79.42 -50.43 -10.74
C VAL A 213 80.17 -51.14 -9.61
N LYS A 214 79.46 -51.66 -8.60
CA LYS A 214 80.08 -52.42 -7.50
C LYS A 214 80.67 -53.74 -8.00
N ASP A 215 79.95 -54.45 -8.87
CA ASP A 215 80.37 -55.72 -9.43
C ASP A 215 81.57 -55.55 -10.36
N MET A 216 81.57 -54.52 -11.22
CA MET A 216 82.73 -54.14 -12.03
C MET A 216 83.96 -53.82 -11.18
N LYS A 217 83.79 -53.10 -10.05
CA LYS A 217 84.90 -52.84 -9.11
C LYS A 217 85.43 -54.10 -8.45
N GLN A 218 84.56 -55.06 -8.12
CA GLN A 218 84.98 -56.34 -7.53
C GLN A 218 85.72 -57.22 -8.55
N ALA A 219 85.21 -57.32 -9.78
CA ALA A 219 85.86 -58.05 -10.86
C ALA A 219 87.26 -57.50 -11.17
N ALA A 220 87.41 -56.16 -11.23
CA ALA A 220 88.71 -55.52 -11.42
C ALA A 220 89.72 -55.84 -10.30
N ARG A 221 89.25 -55.92 -9.04
CA ARG A 221 90.09 -56.31 -7.90
C ARG A 221 90.48 -57.79 -7.93
N ALA A 222 89.56 -58.68 -8.32
CA ALA A 222 89.82 -60.11 -8.42
C ALA A 222 90.83 -60.45 -9.54
N GLY A 223 90.76 -59.77 -10.68
CA GLY A 223 91.72 -59.94 -11.78
C GLY A 223 93.15 -59.47 -11.44
N SER A 224 93.30 -58.48 -10.55
CA SER A 224 94.61 -57.96 -10.14
C SER A 224 95.38 -58.87 -9.17
N SER A 225 94.75 -59.91 -8.62
CA SER A 225 95.36 -60.80 -7.62
C SER A 225 96.19 -61.95 -8.22
N TYR A 226 96.23 -62.12 -9.55
CA TYR A 226 96.86 -63.29 -10.19
C TYR A 226 98.23 -63.06 -10.83
N ASP A 227 98.80 -61.84 -10.78
CA ASP A 227 100.10 -61.51 -11.40
C ASP A 227 101.20 -61.05 -10.40
N HIS A 228 101.06 -61.37 -9.11
CA HIS A 228 102.11 -61.09 -8.10
C HIS A 228 102.78 -62.34 -7.52
N ARG A 229 102.84 -63.42 -8.31
CA ARG A 229 103.70 -64.58 -8.03
C ARG A 229 104.67 -64.92 -9.16
N ARG A 230 105.32 -63.92 -9.76
CA ARG A 230 106.66 -64.06 -10.37
C ARG A 230 107.20 -62.71 -10.83
N SER A 231 107.98 -62.06 -9.97
CA SER A 231 109.35 -61.63 -10.32
C SER A 231 109.96 -60.96 -9.10
N GLY A 232 110.84 -61.68 -8.41
CA GLY A 232 111.96 -61.04 -7.72
C GLY A 232 113.02 -60.62 -8.74
N SER A 233 114.00 -59.85 -8.25
CA SER A 233 115.09 -59.15 -8.97
C SER A 233 114.63 -57.91 -9.74
N ASP A 234 115.20 -56.72 -9.57
CA ASP A 234 116.55 -56.37 -9.08
C ASP A 234 116.55 -55.02 -8.34
N ASP A 235 117.34 -55.00 -7.26
CA ASP A 235 117.98 -53.81 -6.71
C ASP A 235 118.86 -53.14 -7.77
N LEU A 236 118.75 -51.82 -7.94
CA LEU A 236 119.82 -50.98 -8.47
C LEU A 236 119.68 -49.56 -7.90
N GLU A 237 120.22 -49.37 -6.69
CA GLU A 237 120.88 -48.11 -6.29
C GLU A 237 122.39 -48.24 -6.58
N VAL A 238 123.08 -47.09 -6.70
CA VAL A 238 124.52 -46.87 -6.98
C VAL A 238 124.79 -46.76 -8.51
N ILE A 239 125.04 -45.59 -9.14
CA ILE A 239 125.70 -44.31 -8.77
C ILE A 239 124.94 -43.12 -9.41
#